data_AF-A0A964R050-F1
#
_entry.id   AF-A0A964R050-F1
#
_cell.length_a   1.000
_cell.length_b   1.000
_cell.length_c   1.000
_cell.angle_alpha   90.00
_cell.angle_beta   90.00
_cell.angle_gamma   90.00
#
_symmetry.space_group_name_H-M   'P 1'
#
loop_
_entity.id
_entity.type
_entity.pdbx_description
1 polymer ?
#
loop_
_entity_poly.entity_id
_entity_poly.type
_entity_poly.pdbx_seq_one_letter_code
_entity_poly.pdbx_strand_id
1 'polypeptide(L)'
;MRLFEAIIEANHRAIAGDASAGLHPADFADSLPIAALTCIDVRLGPLIPEVLGITEADFIWLRNAGNIITGPLSSTMRSLSLACAVKGGKEIVVIGHTDCLVCKTSTMQLLERFKNLGIERHVLPENINEYFGMFSSERQNVLKACDLIRHSPLIGPKIPVHGLMLDIATGKLEWLVNGYEKWATMGDKWNEVVQSAGQTVDKLKSFSDFKIGDMKFPETKIGETVTKAEDWLARKVEALQFKPMEAPPVESAPPTAANIAEGIVEFAEKHWAKPEGTPRRAPHPPPKIPVPPPIRVRVNPPKWKK
;
A
#
# COMPACT_ATOMS: atom_id res chain seq x y z
N MET A 1 -20.60 7.25 -13.23
CA MET A 1 -19.92 6.99 -11.95
C MET A 1 -18.53 6.44 -12.25
N ARG A 2 -17.50 6.82 -11.49
CA ARG A 2 -16.13 6.32 -11.65
C ARG A 2 -15.89 5.07 -10.79
N LEU A 3 -14.80 4.35 -11.04
CA LEU A 3 -14.52 3.05 -10.41
C LEU A 3 -14.63 3.09 -8.87
N PHE A 4 -13.80 3.89 -8.17
CA PHE A 4 -13.85 3.97 -6.71
C PHE A 4 -15.16 4.55 -6.13
N GLU A 5 -15.92 5.35 -6.87
CA GLU A 5 -17.26 5.77 -6.43
C GLU A 5 -18.20 4.57 -6.40
N ALA A 6 -18.18 3.77 -7.48
CA ALA A 6 -18.97 2.55 -7.61
C ALA A 6 -18.58 1.50 -6.58
N ILE A 7 -17.27 1.34 -6.32
CA ILE A 7 -16.78 0.40 -5.30
C ILE A 7 -17.30 0.77 -3.91
N ILE A 8 -17.19 2.04 -3.51
CA ILE A 8 -17.64 2.48 -2.17
C ILE A 8 -19.16 2.35 -2.03
N GLU A 9 -19.92 2.73 -3.06
CA GLU A 9 -21.37 2.57 -3.06
C GLU A 9 -21.79 1.09 -2.97
N ALA A 10 -21.18 0.21 -3.79
CA ALA A 10 -21.46 -1.22 -3.78
C ALA A 10 -21.10 -1.84 -2.42
N ASN A 11 -19.94 -1.50 -1.85
CA ASN A 11 -19.54 -1.99 -0.52
C ASN A 11 -20.55 -1.56 0.56
N HIS A 12 -20.96 -0.29 0.59
CA HIS A 12 -21.89 0.19 1.62
C HIS A 12 -23.29 -0.42 1.47
N ARG A 13 -23.78 -0.61 0.23
CA ARG A 13 -25.02 -1.35 -0.04
C ARG A 13 -24.93 -2.81 0.41
N ALA A 14 -23.82 -3.50 0.14
CA ALA A 14 -23.62 -4.88 0.56
C ALA A 14 -23.65 -5.00 2.09
N ILE A 15 -22.95 -4.10 2.79
CA ILE A 15 -22.95 -4.02 4.26
C ILE A 15 -24.35 -3.72 4.82
N ALA A 16 -25.18 -2.97 4.08
CA ALA A 16 -26.57 -2.72 4.44
C ALA A 16 -27.52 -3.90 4.15
N GLY A 17 -27.03 -5.01 3.61
CA GLY A 17 -27.79 -6.23 3.33
C GLY A 17 -28.45 -6.29 1.95
N ASP A 18 -28.04 -5.43 1.01
CA ASP A 18 -28.54 -5.50 -0.36
C ASP A 18 -27.88 -6.65 -1.14
N ALA A 19 -28.64 -7.71 -1.42
CA ALA A 19 -28.17 -8.88 -2.15
C ALA A 19 -27.82 -8.61 -3.62
N SER A 20 -28.24 -7.47 -4.17
CA SER A 20 -27.87 -7.01 -5.51
C SER A 20 -26.66 -6.09 -5.50
N ALA A 21 -26.07 -5.81 -4.33
CA ALA A 21 -24.86 -5.04 -4.23
C ALA A 21 -23.69 -5.77 -4.90
N GLY A 22 -22.98 -5.04 -5.75
CA GLY A 22 -21.88 -5.60 -6.52
C GLY A 22 -21.43 -4.60 -7.56
N LEU A 23 -20.29 -4.91 -8.14
CA LEU A 23 -19.71 -4.16 -9.24
C LEU A 23 -19.51 -5.11 -10.41
N HIS A 24 -19.71 -4.62 -11.62
CA HIS A 24 -19.39 -5.35 -12.85
C HIS A 24 -18.06 -4.79 -13.40
N PRO A 25 -16.90 -5.46 -13.18
CA PRO A 25 -15.60 -4.88 -13.50
C PRO A 25 -15.42 -4.49 -14.97
N ALA A 26 -16.12 -5.17 -15.88
CA ALA A 26 -16.06 -4.85 -17.31
C ALA A 26 -16.60 -3.45 -17.64
N ASP A 27 -17.49 -2.89 -16.82
CA ASP A 27 -18.00 -1.52 -16.99
C ASP A 27 -16.92 -0.47 -16.70
N PHE A 28 -15.83 -0.88 -16.06
CA PHE A 28 -14.71 -0.04 -15.65
C PHE A 28 -13.38 -0.48 -16.28
N ALA A 29 -13.42 -1.18 -17.41
CA ALA A 29 -12.23 -1.72 -18.07
C ALA A 29 -11.13 -0.66 -18.34
N ASP A 30 -11.51 0.59 -18.62
CA ASP A 30 -10.58 1.70 -18.86
C ASP A 30 -9.87 2.20 -17.58
N SER A 31 -10.46 1.93 -16.41
CA SER A 31 -9.93 2.23 -15.07
C SER A 31 -9.17 1.05 -14.44
N LEU A 32 -9.04 -0.07 -15.15
CA LEU A 32 -8.31 -1.27 -14.69
C LEU A 32 -7.05 -1.52 -15.56
N PRO A 33 -6.00 -2.16 -14.99
CA PRO A 33 -5.87 -2.63 -13.61
C PRO A 33 -5.53 -1.49 -12.63
N ILE A 34 -5.81 -1.70 -11.35
CA ILE A 34 -5.39 -0.78 -10.27
C ILE A 34 -4.07 -1.23 -9.65
N ALA A 35 -3.23 -0.27 -9.23
CA ALA A 35 -2.05 -0.54 -8.42
C ALA A 35 -2.41 -0.43 -6.94
N ALA A 36 -2.42 -1.55 -6.22
CA ALA A 36 -2.83 -1.59 -4.83
C ALA A 36 -1.64 -1.78 -3.89
N LEU A 37 -1.42 -0.83 -2.99
CA LEU A 37 -0.50 -0.94 -1.87
C LEU A 37 -1.26 -1.32 -0.60
N THR A 38 -0.94 -2.46 0.01
CA THR A 38 -1.55 -2.89 1.28
C THR A 38 -0.57 -3.63 2.19
N CYS A 39 -1.04 -4.03 3.38
CA CYS A 39 -0.24 -4.74 4.37
C CYS A 39 0.06 -6.19 3.93
N ILE A 40 1.10 -6.81 4.47
CA ILE A 40 1.38 -8.25 4.35
C ILE A 40 0.45 -9.14 5.19
N ASP A 41 -0.53 -8.56 5.87
CA ASP A 41 -1.50 -9.30 6.67
C ASP A 41 -2.24 -10.34 5.81
N VAL A 42 -2.15 -11.60 6.21
CA VAL A 42 -2.66 -12.74 5.43
C VAL A 42 -4.18 -12.67 5.21
N ARG A 43 -4.91 -12.01 6.12
CA ARG A 43 -6.38 -11.86 6.04
C ARG A 43 -6.80 -11.06 4.81
N LEU A 44 -5.95 -10.15 4.34
CA LEU A 44 -6.29 -9.19 3.28
C LEU A 44 -6.30 -9.78 1.87
N GLY A 45 -5.59 -10.90 1.66
CA GLY A 45 -5.48 -11.54 0.34
C GLY A 45 -6.84 -11.86 -0.27
N PRO A 46 -7.65 -12.73 0.37
CA PRO A 46 -8.99 -13.03 -0.11
C PRO A 46 -9.98 -11.86 0.10
N LEU A 47 -9.82 -11.11 1.20
CA LEU A 47 -10.81 -10.10 1.59
C LEU A 47 -10.85 -8.89 0.66
N ILE A 48 -9.69 -8.37 0.21
CA ILE A 48 -9.65 -7.12 -0.56
C ILE A 48 -10.38 -7.24 -1.92
N PRO A 49 -10.13 -8.27 -2.75
CA PRO A 49 -10.89 -8.47 -3.99
C PRO A 49 -12.41 -8.54 -3.75
N GLU A 50 -12.84 -9.23 -2.69
CA GLU A 50 -14.26 -9.37 -2.33
C GLU A 50 -14.90 -8.03 -1.95
N VAL A 51 -14.30 -7.28 -1.03
CA VAL A 51 -14.88 -6.02 -0.53
C VAL A 51 -14.85 -4.89 -1.57
N LEU A 52 -13.92 -4.95 -2.54
CA LEU A 52 -13.87 -4.00 -3.66
C LEU A 52 -14.74 -4.43 -4.84
N GLY A 53 -15.16 -5.70 -4.92
CA GLY A 53 -15.96 -6.21 -6.04
C GLY A 53 -15.21 -6.29 -7.37
N ILE A 54 -13.87 -6.42 -7.34
CA ILE A 54 -13.02 -6.56 -8.53
C ILE A 54 -12.17 -7.84 -8.43
N THR A 55 -11.76 -8.39 -9.56
CA THR A 55 -11.08 -9.70 -9.56
C THR A 55 -9.60 -9.55 -9.23
N GLU A 56 -8.97 -10.59 -8.67
CA GLU A 56 -7.53 -10.59 -8.38
C GLU A 56 -6.65 -10.26 -9.61
N ALA A 57 -7.13 -10.60 -10.82
CA ALA A 57 -6.42 -10.32 -12.07
C ALA A 57 -6.36 -8.81 -12.41
N ASP A 58 -7.25 -8.01 -11.82
CA ASP A 58 -7.35 -6.57 -12.04
C ASP A 58 -6.44 -5.76 -11.10
N PHE A 59 -5.65 -6.42 -10.26
CA PHE A 59 -4.70 -5.79 -9.35
C PHE A 59 -3.26 -5.95 -9.82
N ILE A 60 -2.51 -4.86 -9.72
CA ILE A 60 -1.06 -4.88 -9.62
C ILE A 60 -0.72 -4.75 -8.13
N TRP A 61 -0.38 -5.88 -7.51
CA TRP A 61 -0.15 -5.94 -6.06
C TRP A 61 1.22 -5.40 -5.63
N LEU A 62 1.19 -4.53 -4.64
CA LEU A 62 2.33 -4.16 -3.82
C LEU A 62 1.97 -4.41 -2.36
N ARG A 63 2.75 -5.23 -1.67
CA ARG A 63 2.49 -5.58 -0.28
C ARG A 63 3.77 -5.44 0.55
N ASN A 64 3.67 -4.71 1.66
CA ASN A 64 4.75 -4.60 2.64
C ASN A 64 4.16 -4.49 4.06
N ALA A 65 5.01 -4.62 5.09
CA ALA A 65 4.55 -4.53 6.47
C ALA A 65 3.90 -3.15 6.72
N GLY A 66 2.61 -3.14 7.03
CA GLY A 66 1.88 -1.92 7.36
C GLY A 66 1.63 -0.95 6.21
N ASN A 67 1.72 -1.37 4.94
CA ASN A 67 1.47 -0.50 3.77
C ASN A 67 2.28 0.81 3.78
N ILE A 68 3.53 0.73 4.23
CA ILE A 68 4.42 1.86 4.52
C ILE A 68 5.13 2.33 3.24
N ILE A 69 5.29 3.65 3.15
CA ILE A 69 6.25 4.31 2.25
C ILE A 69 7.24 5.06 3.13
N THR A 70 8.46 4.53 3.23
CA THR A 70 9.50 5.10 4.12
C THR A 70 10.09 6.40 3.60
N GLY A 71 9.94 6.69 2.30
CA GLY A 71 10.39 7.93 1.70
C GLY A 71 10.08 8.05 0.21
N PRO A 72 10.31 9.24 -0.38
CA PRO A 72 9.96 9.54 -1.77
C PRO A 72 10.78 8.74 -2.80
N LEU A 73 11.96 8.24 -2.44
CA LEU A 73 12.79 7.37 -3.29
C LEU A 73 12.86 5.93 -2.77
N SER A 74 11.92 5.54 -1.89
CA SER A 74 11.86 4.18 -1.36
C SER A 74 11.59 3.14 -2.46
N SER A 75 11.91 1.88 -2.17
CA SER A 75 11.58 0.76 -3.05
C SER A 75 10.08 0.69 -3.36
N THR A 76 9.21 0.99 -2.37
CA THR A 76 7.76 1.06 -2.57
C THR A 76 7.38 2.13 -3.58
N MET A 77 7.93 3.35 -3.47
CA MET A 77 7.64 4.42 -4.44
C MET A 77 8.12 4.07 -5.85
N ARG A 78 9.33 3.51 -5.96
CA ARG A 78 9.86 3.02 -7.24
C ARG A 78 8.95 1.97 -7.86
N SER A 79 8.50 0.99 -7.07
CA SER A 79 7.60 -0.06 -7.54
C SER A 79 6.23 0.47 -7.96
N LEU A 80 5.64 1.41 -7.20
CA LEU A 80 4.38 2.07 -7.59
C LEU A 80 4.53 2.80 -8.92
N SER A 81 5.63 3.51 -9.10
CA SER A 81 5.92 4.24 -10.34
C SER A 81 6.02 3.31 -11.54
N LEU A 82 6.67 2.15 -11.38
CA LEU A 82 6.75 1.13 -12.43
C LEU A 82 5.43 0.39 -12.64
N ALA A 83 4.60 0.21 -11.60
CA ALA A 83 3.26 -0.34 -11.74
C ALA A 83 2.41 0.53 -12.69
N CYS A 84 2.50 1.85 -12.56
CA CYS A 84 1.83 2.76 -13.48
C CYS A 84 2.51 2.80 -14.86
N ALA A 85 3.81 3.10 -14.91
CA ALA A 85 4.51 3.38 -16.17
C ALA A 85 4.77 2.15 -17.05
N VAL A 86 4.97 0.96 -16.46
CA VAL A 86 5.34 -0.26 -17.17
C VAL A 86 4.21 -1.27 -17.21
N LYS A 87 3.43 -1.39 -16.13
CA LYS A 87 2.33 -2.37 -16.05
C LYS A 87 0.95 -1.77 -16.41
N GLY A 88 0.89 -0.47 -16.67
CA GLY A 88 -0.32 0.19 -17.14
C GLY A 88 -1.38 0.39 -16.04
N GLY A 89 -0.96 0.41 -14.77
CA GLY A 89 -1.83 0.73 -13.64
C GLY A 89 -2.52 2.08 -13.85
N LYS A 90 -3.86 2.09 -13.83
CA LYS A 90 -4.69 3.24 -14.16
C LYS A 90 -4.92 4.16 -12.97
N GLU A 91 -5.06 3.56 -11.80
CA GLU A 91 -5.33 4.24 -10.53
C GLU A 91 -4.52 3.55 -9.43
N ILE A 92 -4.08 4.32 -8.43
CA ILE A 92 -3.39 3.81 -7.25
C ILE A 92 -4.36 3.80 -6.09
N VAL A 93 -4.35 2.74 -5.28
CA VAL A 93 -5.04 2.71 -3.98
C VAL A 93 -4.11 2.24 -2.88
N VAL A 94 -4.05 3.00 -1.79
CA VAL A 94 -3.43 2.58 -0.53
C VAL A 94 -4.54 2.08 0.39
N ILE A 95 -4.46 0.81 0.78
CA ILE A 95 -5.48 0.16 1.62
C ILE A 95 -4.83 -0.19 2.96
N GLY A 96 -5.15 0.61 3.98
CA GLY A 96 -4.89 0.26 5.38
C GLY A 96 -6.02 -0.60 5.93
N HIS A 97 -5.80 -1.18 7.11
CA HIS A 97 -6.78 -2.07 7.73
C HIS A 97 -6.82 -1.90 9.25
N THR A 98 -7.98 -2.12 9.86
CA THR A 98 -8.09 -2.19 11.32
C THR A 98 -7.32 -3.39 11.89
N ASP A 99 -6.92 -3.32 13.15
CA ASP A 99 -6.19 -4.40 13.83
C ASP A 99 -4.84 -4.75 13.14
N CYS A 100 -4.09 -3.72 12.73
CA CYS A 100 -2.77 -3.92 12.13
C CYS A 100 -1.72 -4.23 13.20
N LEU A 101 -1.15 -5.45 13.17
CA LEU A 101 -0.12 -5.85 14.14
C LEU A 101 1.16 -5.01 14.03
N VAL A 102 1.47 -4.48 12.84
CA VAL A 102 2.62 -3.59 12.65
C VAL A 102 2.37 -2.27 13.39
N CYS A 103 1.17 -1.69 13.27
CA CYS A 103 0.76 -0.48 13.98
C CYS A 103 0.73 -0.66 15.50
N LYS A 104 0.31 -1.84 15.97
CA LYS A 104 0.18 -2.17 17.39
C LYS A 104 1.51 -2.53 18.07
N THR A 105 2.58 -2.71 17.30
CA THR A 105 3.88 -3.09 17.85
C THR A 105 4.69 -1.84 18.15
N SER A 106 5.06 -1.62 19.40
CA SER A 106 5.98 -0.54 19.76
C SER A 106 7.42 -0.89 19.39
N THR A 107 8.29 0.13 19.29
CA THR A 107 9.73 -0.06 19.05
C THR A 107 10.37 -1.00 20.07
N MET A 108 9.99 -0.88 21.35
CA MET A 108 10.50 -1.74 22.41
C MET A 108 10.07 -3.19 22.22
N GLN A 109 8.80 -3.43 21.88
CA GLN A 109 8.30 -4.77 21.57
C GLN A 109 8.97 -5.36 20.32
N LEU A 110 9.24 -4.54 19.30
CA LEU A 110 9.96 -4.97 18.11
C LEU A 110 11.38 -5.42 18.45
N LEU A 111 12.10 -4.63 19.24
CA LEU A 111 13.45 -4.97 19.70
C LEU A 111 13.47 -6.25 20.55
N GLU A 112 12.49 -6.41 21.44
CA GLU A 112 12.34 -7.64 22.23
C GLU A 112 12.04 -8.85 21.33
N ARG A 113 11.17 -8.71 20.34
CA ARG A 113 10.89 -9.77 19.36
C ARG A 113 12.12 -10.13 18.54
N PHE A 114 12.92 -9.16 18.11
CA PHE A 114 14.19 -9.42 17.43
C PHE A 114 15.20 -10.14 18.34
N LYS A 115 15.30 -9.71 19.61
CA LYS A 115 16.13 -10.41 20.59
C LYS A 115 15.70 -11.87 20.77
N ASN A 116 14.39 -12.14 20.82
CA ASN A 116 13.86 -13.50 20.93
C ASN A 116 14.11 -14.35 19.67
N LEU A 117 14.34 -13.71 18.52
CA LEU A 117 14.81 -14.36 17.29
C LEU A 117 16.34 -14.54 17.26
N GLY A 118 17.06 -14.16 18.31
CA GLY A 118 18.52 -14.23 18.38
C GLY A 118 19.24 -13.10 17.66
N ILE A 119 18.54 -12.00 17.34
CA ILE A 119 19.13 -10.84 16.67
C ILE A 119 19.54 -9.82 17.73
N GLU A 120 20.84 -9.56 17.82
CA GLU A 120 21.39 -8.62 18.80
C GLU A 120 21.17 -7.15 18.40
N ARG A 121 21.09 -6.24 19.38
CA ARG A 121 20.80 -4.82 19.12
C ARG A 121 21.84 -4.14 18.22
N HIS A 122 23.10 -4.57 18.28
CA HIS A 122 24.21 -3.92 17.60
C HIS A 122 24.23 -4.17 16.07
N VAL A 123 23.54 -5.21 15.58
CA VAL A 123 23.40 -5.47 14.13
C VAL A 123 22.17 -4.79 13.51
N LEU A 124 21.26 -4.29 14.35
CA LEU A 124 20.07 -3.59 13.90
C LEU A 124 20.42 -2.13 13.56
N PRO A 125 19.68 -1.50 12.62
CA PRO A 125 19.84 -0.07 12.33
C PRO A 125 19.76 0.79 13.60
N GLU A 126 20.51 1.89 13.64
CA GLU A 126 20.42 2.83 14.75
C GLU A 126 19.03 3.52 14.77
N ASN A 127 18.56 3.92 13.59
CA ASN A 127 17.28 4.59 13.32
C ASN A 127 16.12 3.60 13.11
N ILE A 128 15.82 2.77 14.13
CA ILE A 128 14.80 1.71 14.06
C ILE A 128 13.44 2.24 13.57
N ASN A 129 13.00 3.39 14.09
CA ASN A 129 11.68 3.93 13.78
C ASN A 129 11.55 4.31 12.31
N GLU A 130 12.53 5.00 11.76
CA GLU A 130 12.56 5.45 10.38
C GLU A 130 12.79 4.27 9.43
N TYR A 131 13.70 3.37 9.78
CA TYR A 131 14.04 2.21 8.95
C TYR A 131 12.85 1.27 8.76
N PHE A 132 12.15 0.92 9.84
CA PHE A 132 10.96 0.07 9.79
C PHE A 132 9.66 0.85 9.52
N GLY A 133 9.73 2.19 9.50
CA GLY A 133 8.59 3.07 9.27
C GLY A 133 7.50 2.95 10.34
N MET A 134 7.89 2.81 11.61
CA MET A 134 6.98 2.63 12.73
C MET A 134 5.90 3.74 12.76
N PHE A 135 4.66 3.36 13.03
CA PHE A 135 3.51 4.25 13.06
C PHE A 135 2.50 3.82 14.13
N SER A 136 1.71 4.77 14.63
CA SER A 136 0.77 4.56 15.75
C SER A 136 -0.71 4.73 15.37
N SER A 137 -0.99 5.03 14.10
CA SER A 137 -2.37 5.13 13.59
C SER A 137 -2.42 4.62 12.15
N GLU A 138 -3.22 3.60 11.90
CA GLU A 138 -3.42 3.02 10.57
C GLU A 138 -3.99 4.07 9.61
N ARG A 139 -4.97 4.85 10.08
CA ARG A 139 -5.59 5.95 9.31
C ARG A 139 -4.56 6.99 8.87
N GLN A 140 -3.76 7.50 9.82
CA GLN A 140 -2.75 8.53 9.50
C GLN A 140 -1.66 7.99 8.59
N ASN A 141 -1.30 6.70 8.71
CA ASN A 141 -0.35 6.07 7.82
C ASN A 141 -0.85 6.00 6.37
N VAL A 142 -2.13 5.68 6.14
CA VAL A 142 -2.74 5.74 4.80
C VAL A 142 -2.73 7.16 4.24
N LEU A 143 -3.12 8.16 5.04
CA LEU A 143 -3.09 9.57 4.63
C LEU A 143 -1.67 10.01 4.22
N LYS A 144 -0.67 9.70 5.04
CA LYS A 144 0.74 10.02 4.78
C LYS A 144 1.25 9.32 3.52
N ALA A 145 0.93 8.04 3.32
CA ALA A 145 1.32 7.31 2.13
C ALA A 145 0.70 7.94 0.87
N CYS A 146 -0.59 8.27 0.88
CA CYS A 146 -1.24 8.93 -0.24
C CYS A 146 -0.61 10.30 -0.56
N ASP A 147 -0.29 11.07 0.49
CA ASP A 147 0.38 12.37 0.34
C ASP A 147 1.75 12.24 -0.34
N LEU A 148 2.56 11.28 0.09
CA LEU A 148 3.86 11.00 -0.51
C LEU A 148 3.75 10.57 -1.98
N ILE A 149 2.76 9.73 -2.32
CA ILE A 149 2.53 9.26 -3.69
C ILE A 149 2.14 10.43 -4.59
N ARG A 150 1.19 11.28 -4.16
CA ARG A 150 0.70 12.42 -4.94
C ARG A 150 1.75 13.49 -5.18
N HIS A 151 2.64 13.70 -4.21
CA HIS A 151 3.74 14.67 -4.36
C HIS A 151 4.97 14.06 -5.04
N SER A 152 4.96 12.78 -5.40
CA SER A 152 6.07 12.14 -6.09
C SER A 152 6.17 12.63 -7.54
N PRO A 153 7.34 13.10 -8.01
CA PRO A 153 7.54 13.42 -9.42
C PRO A 153 7.50 12.18 -10.33
N LEU A 154 7.52 10.98 -9.74
CA LEU A 154 7.49 9.71 -10.46
C LEU A 154 6.05 9.22 -10.72
N ILE A 155 5.05 9.83 -10.10
CA ILE A 155 3.64 9.55 -10.30
C ILE A 155 3.01 10.73 -11.04
N GLY A 156 2.59 10.49 -12.28
CA GLY A 156 2.03 11.56 -13.11
C GLY A 156 0.70 12.10 -12.55
N PRO A 157 0.37 13.39 -12.77
CA PRO A 157 -0.84 14.02 -12.24
C PRO A 157 -2.15 13.45 -12.79
N LYS A 158 -2.05 12.58 -13.81
CA LYS A 158 -3.19 11.88 -14.43
C LYS A 158 -3.57 10.58 -13.73
N ILE A 159 -2.79 10.11 -12.76
CA ILE A 159 -3.06 8.87 -12.03
C ILE A 159 -3.77 9.24 -10.72
N PRO A 160 -5.07 8.90 -10.55
CA PRO A 160 -5.76 9.06 -9.29
C PRO A 160 -5.08 8.25 -8.18
N VAL A 161 -4.96 8.85 -6.99
CA VAL A 161 -4.40 8.19 -5.81
C VAL A 161 -5.46 8.18 -4.71
N HIS A 162 -5.96 6.99 -4.40
CA HIS A 162 -6.99 6.76 -3.40
C HIS A 162 -6.40 6.21 -2.11
N GLY A 163 -7.05 6.52 -0.99
CA GLY A 163 -6.71 5.97 0.31
C GLY A 163 -7.96 5.39 0.96
N LEU A 164 -7.91 4.11 1.32
CA LEU A 164 -9.00 3.39 1.95
C LEU A 164 -8.57 2.84 3.30
N MET A 165 -9.51 2.83 4.24
CA MET A 165 -9.42 2.00 5.44
C MET A 165 -10.43 0.88 5.37
N LEU A 166 -9.95 -0.34 5.50
CA LEU A 166 -10.76 -1.54 5.59
C LEU A 166 -10.96 -1.94 7.04
N ASP A 167 -12.21 -2.02 7.48
CA ASP A 167 -12.52 -2.73 8.71
C ASP A 167 -12.53 -4.23 8.46
N ILE A 168 -11.54 -4.94 8.98
CA ILE A 168 -11.37 -6.38 8.74
C ILE A 168 -12.47 -7.23 9.40
N ALA A 169 -13.18 -6.70 10.40
CA ALA A 169 -14.22 -7.43 11.11
C ALA A 169 -15.54 -7.40 10.32
N THR A 170 -15.82 -6.30 9.63
CA THR A 170 -17.11 -6.07 8.96
C THR A 170 -17.00 -6.09 7.43
N GLY A 171 -15.81 -5.89 6.87
CA GLY A 171 -15.60 -5.69 5.42
C GLY A 171 -15.93 -4.27 4.95
N LYS A 172 -16.31 -3.35 5.86
CA LYS A 172 -16.66 -1.98 5.52
C LYS A 172 -15.45 -1.19 5.06
N LEU A 173 -15.60 -0.47 3.95
CA LEU A 173 -14.62 0.47 3.44
C LEU A 173 -14.93 1.89 3.87
N GLU A 174 -13.92 2.60 4.33
CA GLU A 174 -13.94 4.04 4.52
C GLU A 174 -13.02 4.71 3.49
N TRP A 175 -13.56 5.67 2.73
CA TRP A 175 -12.80 6.41 1.74
C TRP A 175 -12.13 7.63 2.36
N LEU A 176 -10.89 7.46 2.81
CA LEU A 176 -10.12 8.52 3.46
C LEU A 176 -9.68 9.61 2.49
N VAL A 177 -9.31 9.19 1.29
CA VAL A 177 -8.65 10.04 0.31
C VAL A 177 -9.25 9.76 -1.07
N ASN A 178 -10.04 10.70 -1.55
CA ASN A 178 -10.61 10.67 -2.89
C ASN A 178 -9.55 11.09 -3.92
N GLY A 179 -9.08 10.13 -4.72
CA GLY A 179 -8.08 10.33 -5.79
C GLY A 179 -8.58 11.13 -6.98
N TYR A 180 -9.89 11.37 -7.03
CA TYR A 180 -10.50 12.11 -8.12
C TYR A 180 -10.71 13.60 -7.84
N GLU A 181 -10.60 14.01 -6.59
CA GLU A 181 -10.65 15.42 -6.22
C GLU A 181 -9.38 16.11 -6.72
N LYS A 182 -9.55 17.31 -7.28
CA LYS A 182 -8.41 18.12 -7.72
C LYS A 182 -7.58 18.49 -6.49
N TRP A 183 -6.37 17.97 -6.43
CA TRP A 183 -5.37 18.37 -5.46
C TRP A 183 -4.47 19.44 -6.07
N ALA A 184 -4.05 20.43 -5.27
CA ALA A 184 -3.03 21.37 -5.71
C ALA A 184 -1.72 20.61 -5.93
N THR A 185 -1.29 20.46 -7.17
CA THR A 185 -0.04 19.76 -7.49
C THR A 185 1.16 20.58 -7.02
N MET A 186 2.34 19.95 -6.93
CA MET A 186 3.56 20.73 -6.73
C MET A 186 3.77 21.78 -7.83
N GLY A 187 3.31 21.53 -9.06
CA GLY A 187 3.34 22.49 -10.15
C GLY A 187 2.44 23.71 -9.89
N ASP A 188 1.24 23.50 -9.33
CA ASP A 188 0.32 24.58 -8.98
C ASP A 188 0.87 25.43 -7.83
N LYS A 189 1.42 24.78 -6.79
CA LYS A 189 2.08 25.46 -5.67
C LYS A 189 3.35 26.19 -6.13
N TRP A 190 4.14 25.61 -7.05
CA TRP A 190 5.28 26.28 -7.65
C TRP A 190 4.85 27.50 -8.46
N ASN A 191 3.78 27.39 -9.26
CA ASN A 191 3.25 28.52 -10.01
C ASN A 191 2.74 29.63 -9.09
N GLU A 192 2.06 29.30 -7.99
CA GLU A 192 1.65 30.27 -6.97
C GLU A 192 2.84 30.92 -6.24
N VAL A 193 3.88 30.15 -5.91
CA VAL A 193 5.11 30.67 -5.31
C VAL A 193 5.88 31.56 -6.29
N VAL A 194 5.95 31.19 -7.57
CA VAL A 194 6.60 31.99 -8.63
C VAL A 194 5.81 33.28 -8.91
N GLN A 195 4.48 33.21 -8.90
CA GLN A 195 3.61 34.38 -9.08
C GLN A 195 3.67 35.33 -7.86
N SER A 196 3.75 34.80 -6.64
CA SER A 196 3.90 35.62 -5.43
C SER A 196 5.32 36.19 -5.26
N ALA A 197 6.36 35.51 -5.76
CA ALA A 197 7.75 35.94 -5.70
C ALA A 197 8.20 36.81 -6.89
N GLY A 198 7.26 37.49 -7.58
CA GLY A 198 7.45 38.23 -8.84
C GLY A 198 8.52 39.33 -8.88
N GLN A 199 9.26 39.58 -7.78
CA GLN A 199 10.41 40.50 -7.74
C GLN A 199 11.77 39.80 -7.65
N THR A 200 11.83 38.49 -7.38
CA THR A 200 13.09 37.74 -7.19
C THR A 200 13.42 36.79 -8.36
N VAL A 201 12.50 36.66 -9.34
CA VAL A 201 12.62 35.76 -10.49
C VAL A 201 13.76 36.16 -11.45
N ASP A 202 14.12 37.45 -11.53
CA ASP A 202 15.17 37.92 -12.45
C ASP A 202 16.59 37.44 -12.06
N LYS A 203 16.83 37.08 -10.79
CA LYS A 203 18.09 36.44 -10.38
C LYS A 203 18.10 34.93 -10.65
N LEU A 204 16.92 34.30 -10.69
CA LEU A 204 16.77 32.87 -10.97
C LEU A 204 16.78 32.54 -12.48
N LYS A 205 16.59 33.54 -13.35
CA LYS A 205 16.78 33.42 -14.81
C LYS A 205 18.21 33.01 -15.22
N SER A 206 19.20 33.17 -14.35
CA SER A 206 20.57 32.68 -14.60
C SER A 206 20.70 31.15 -14.43
N PHE A 207 19.71 30.49 -13.81
CA PHE A 207 19.67 29.04 -13.64
C PHE A 207 18.70 28.34 -14.61
N SER A 208 18.02 29.09 -15.48
CA SER A 208 17.00 28.57 -16.40
C SER A 208 17.54 28.29 -17.81
N ASP A 209 18.55 27.42 -17.91
CA ASP A 209 18.91 26.73 -19.16
C ASP A 209 18.35 25.30 -19.19
N PHE A 210 17.09 25.12 -18.78
CA PHE A 210 16.36 23.88 -19.05
C PHE A 210 15.05 24.20 -19.75
N LYS A 211 15.14 24.31 -21.09
CA LYS A 211 13.95 24.34 -21.95
C LYS A 211 13.38 22.93 -22.06
N ILE A 212 12.23 22.72 -21.43
CA ILE A 212 11.32 21.60 -21.71
C ILE A 212 10.86 21.76 -23.17
N GLY A 213 11.37 20.96 -24.11
CA GLY A 213 10.89 21.02 -25.49
C GLY A 213 11.72 20.32 -26.57
N ASP A 214 13.04 20.19 -26.45
CA ASP A 214 13.86 19.55 -27.49
C ASP A 214 14.69 18.41 -26.92
N MET A 215 14.34 17.17 -27.28
CA MET A 215 15.17 16.00 -27.04
C MET A 215 16.41 16.05 -27.93
N LYS A 216 17.52 16.53 -27.36
CA LYS A 216 18.85 15.98 -27.64
C LYS A 216 19.52 15.65 -26.32
N PHE A 217 19.60 14.36 -26.03
CA PHE A 217 20.37 13.82 -24.91
C PHE A 217 21.85 14.19 -25.11
N PRO A 218 22.49 14.94 -24.19
CA PRO A 218 23.94 15.01 -24.14
C PRO A 218 24.46 13.70 -23.54
N GLU A 219 25.45 13.09 -24.17
CA GLU A 219 26.22 11.99 -23.61
C GLU A 219 27.05 12.49 -22.40
N THR A 220 26.45 12.57 -21.22
CA THR A 220 27.19 12.79 -19.98
C THR A 220 26.77 11.81 -18.90
N LYS A 221 27.78 11.28 -18.21
CA LYS A 221 27.76 10.06 -17.40
C LYS A 221 26.68 10.12 -16.30
N ILE A 222 25.89 9.06 -16.25
CA ILE A 222 24.69 8.79 -15.43
C ILE A 222 24.89 8.94 -13.90
N GLY A 223 26.11 9.20 -13.42
CA GLY A 223 26.45 9.23 -11.99
C GLY A 223 26.26 10.57 -11.26
N GLU A 224 26.27 11.72 -11.95
CA GLU A 224 26.27 13.04 -11.27
C GLU A 224 24.89 13.67 -11.08
N THR A 225 23.86 13.21 -11.79
CA THR A 225 22.50 13.76 -11.73
C THR A 225 21.66 13.15 -10.60
N VAL A 226 22.02 11.94 -10.14
CA VAL A 226 21.32 11.25 -9.05
C VAL A 226 21.57 11.93 -7.70
N THR A 227 22.81 12.34 -7.43
CA THR A 227 23.20 12.99 -6.17
C THR A 227 22.47 14.32 -5.95
N LYS A 228 22.29 15.12 -7.01
CA LYS A 228 21.56 16.40 -6.92
C LYS A 228 20.06 16.24 -6.67
N ALA A 229 19.45 15.17 -7.20
CA ALA A 229 18.03 14.89 -6.98
C ALA A 229 17.77 14.34 -5.57
N GLU A 230 18.68 13.50 -5.07
CA GLU A 230 18.67 12.98 -3.70
C GLU A 230 18.86 14.11 -2.67
N ASP A 231 19.82 15.01 -2.89
CA ASP A 231 20.07 16.18 -2.01
C ASP A 231 18.88 17.15 -1.96
N TRP A 232 18.22 17.35 -3.11
CA TRP A 232 17.03 18.22 -3.18
C TRP A 232 15.83 17.61 -2.44
N LEU A 233 15.62 16.30 -2.54
CA LEU A 233 14.54 15.59 -1.83
C LEU A 233 14.83 15.48 -0.33
N ALA A 234 16.06 15.18 0.07
CA ALA A 234 16.47 15.07 1.47
C ALA A 234 16.22 16.38 2.25
N ARG A 235 16.58 17.53 1.66
CA ARG A 235 16.37 18.86 2.24
C ARG A 235 14.90 19.21 2.48
N LYS A 236 13.95 18.58 1.77
CA LYS A 236 12.51 18.79 1.99
C LYS A 236 11.91 17.84 3.03
N VAL A 237 12.49 16.67 3.24
CA VAL A 237 12.04 15.71 4.26
C VAL A 237 12.35 16.22 5.67
N GLU A 238 13.48 16.90 5.86
CA GLU A 238 13.83 17.56 7.14
C GLU A 238 12.82 18.62 7.59
N ALA A 239 12.15 19.30 6.65
CA ALA A 239 11.22 20.39 6.94
C ALA A 239 9.83 19.93 7.44
N LEU A 240 9.56 18.63 7.53
CA LEU A 240 8.24 18.06 7.86
C LEU A 240 8.15 17.38 9.24
N GLN A 241 9.03 17.70 10.19
CA GLN A 241 8.95 17.16 11.55
C GLN A 241 7.74 17.71 12.32
N PHE A 242 6.68 16.89 12.45
CA PHE A 242 5.55 17.14 13.33
C PHE A 242 5.85 16.72 14.78
N LYS A 243 5.47 17.58 15.73
CA LYS A 243 5.64 17.37 17.18
C LYS A 243 4.65 16.31 17.71
N PRO A 244 5.07 15.33 18.55
CA PRO A 244 4.17 14.29 19.07
C PRO A 244 3.17 14.85 20.10
N MET A 245 1.95 14.31 20.11
CA MET A 245 0.93 14.55 21.14
C MET A 245 0.78 13.27 21.99
N GLU A 246 0.73 13.41 23.31
CA GLU A 246 0.64 12.32 24.29
C GLU A 246 -0.69 11.55 24.24
N ALA A 247 -0.62 10.23 24.47
CA ALA A 247 -1.76 9.31 24.45
C ALA A 247 -2.20 8.92 25.88
N PRO A 248 -3.51 8.72 26.14
CA PRO A 248 -4.03 8.27 27.44
C PRO A 248 -3.88 6.75 27.65
N PRO A 249 -4.11 6.22 28.87
CA PRO A 249 -3.76 4.85 29.25
C PRO A 249 -4.71 3.78 28.67
N VAL A 250 -4.15 2.60 28.39
CA VAL A 250 -4.82 1.46 27.75
C VAL A 250 -5.33 0.48 28.81
N GLU A 251 -6.62 0.12 28.72
CA GLU A 251 -7.25 -0.96 29.51
C GLU A 251 -7.31 -2.28 28.71
N SER A 252 -7.48 -3.39 29.43
CA SER A 252 -7.04 -4.76 29.13
C SER A 252 -7.56 -5.49 27.86
N ALA A 253 -6.80 -6.52 27.46
CA ALA A 253 -6.81 -7.27 26.20
C ALA A 253 -8.10 -8.04 25.81
N PRO A 254 -8.40 -8.17 24.50
CA PRO A 254 -9.41 -9.07 23.97
C PRO A 254 -8.79 -10.34 23.28
N PRO A 255 -9.61 -11.34 22.90
CA PRO A 255 -9.22 -12.75 22.84
C PRO A 255 -8.44 -13.18 21.57
N THR A 256 -7.95 -14.41 21.59
CA THR A 256 -6.97 -14.99 20.65
C THR A 256 -7.49 -15.17 19.21
N ALA A 257 -6.58 -14.92 18.26
CA ALA A 257 -6.80 -14.83 16.81
C ALA A 257 -7.43 -16.05 16.11
N ALA A 258 -7.44 -17.23 16.74
CA ALA A 258 -8.01 -18.45 16.15
C ALA A 258 -9.54 -18.39 16.03
N ASN A 259 -10.23 -17.78 17.00
CA ASN A 259 -11.69 -17.71 17.02
C ASN A 259 -12.26 -16.65 16.05
N ILE A 260 -11.42 -15.72 15.60
CA ILE A 260 -11.81 -14.61 14.72
C ILE A 260 -11.81 -15.06 13.25
N ALA A 261 -10.84 -15.89 12.84
CA ALA A 261 -10.74 -16.38 11.48
C ALA A 261 -11.92 -17.28 11.07
N GLU A 262 -12.41 -18.13 11.99
CA GLU A 262 -13.57 -19.00 11.73
C GLU A 262 -14.88 -18.20 11.63
N GLY A 263 -15.08 -17.20 12.49
CA GLY A 263 -16.26 -16.33 12.42
C GLY A 263 -16.31 -15.43 11.17
N ILE A 264 -15.15 -15.06 10.61
CA ILE A 264 -15.05 -14.24 9.40
C ILE A 264 -15.42 -15.03 8.15
N VAL A 265 -14.98 -16.29 8.04
CA VAL A 265 -15.34 -17.18 6.92
C VAL A 265 -16.84 -17.50 6.97
N GLU A 266 -17.36 -17.80 8.17
CA GLU A 266 -18.79 -18.09 8.35
C GLU A 266 -19.69 -16.87 8.06
N PHE A 267 -19.23 -15.65 8.39
CA PHE A 267 -19.94 -14.41 8.03
C PHE A 267 -19.97 -14.17 6.52
N ALA A 268 -18.82 -14.33 5.84
CA ALA A 268 -18.70 -14.11 4.40
C ALA A 268 -19.52 -15.11 3.58
N GLU A 269 -19.51 -16.39 3.97
CA GLU A 269 -20.30 -17.44 3.30
C GLU A 269 -21.81 -17.26 3.49
N LYS A 270 -22.23 -16.70 4.63
CA LYS A 270 -23.65 -16.55 4.99
C LYS A 270 -24.31 -15.29 4.40
N HIS A 271 -23.55 -14.24 4.15
CA HIS A 271 -24.11 -12.92 3.79
C HIS A 271 -23.71 -12.41 2.40
N TRP A 272 -22.79 -13.08 1.69
CA TRP A 272 -22.33 -12.62 0.37
C TRP A 272 -22.79 -13.54 -0.77
N ALA A 273 -23.51 -12.98 -1.74
CA ALA A 273 -23.90 -13.71 -2.95
C ALA A 273 -22.70 -13.85 -3.91
N LYS A 274 -22.44 -15.07 -4.39
CA LYS A 274 -21.44 -15.32 -5.42
C LYS A 274 -21.97 -14.80 -6.77
N PRO A 275 -21.20 -14.05 -7.56
CA PRO A 275 -21.63 -13.65 -8.90
C PRO A 275 -21.76 -14.89 -9.80
N GLU A 276 -22.88 -14.99 -10.52
CA GLU A 276 -23.10 -16.03 -11.53
C GLU A 276 -22.16 -15.85 -12.72
N GLY A 277 -21.74 -16.98 -13.28
CA GLY A 277 -20.50 -17.12 -14.03
C GLY A 277 -20.44 -16.40 -15.38
N THR A 278 -19.31 -15.78 -15.64
CA THR A 278 -18.79 -15.56 -17.00
C THR A 278 -17.81 -16.70 -17.35
N PRO A 279 -17.91 -17.33 -18.54
CA PRO A 279 -17.00 -18.41 -18.90
C PRO A 279 -15.60 -17.87 -19.14
N ARG A 280 -14.69 -18.18 -18.23
CA ARG A 280 -13.26 -17.86 -18.31
C ARG A 280 -12.64 -18.53 -19.54
N ARG A 281 -11.82 -17.80 -20.29
CA ARG A 281 -10.75 -18.42 -21.08
C ARG A 281 -9.74 -18.95 -20.06
N ALA A 282 -9.69 -20.26 -19.87
CA ALA A 282 -8.84 -20.87 -18.84
C ALA A 282 -7.36 -20.54 -19.11
N PRO A 283 -6.64 -19.89 -18.18
CA PRO A 283 -5.19 -19.92 -18.22
C PRO A 283 -4.74 -21.37 -18.03
N HIS A 284 -3.80 -21.84 -18.85
CA HIS A 284 -3.20 -23.16 -18.67
C HIS A 284 -2.66 -23.28 -17.24
N PRO A 285 -3.07 -24.29 -16.46
CA PRO A 285 -2.53 -24.44 -15.12
C PRO A 285 -1.03 -24.72 -15.25
N PRO A 286 -0.16 -24.05 -14.46
CA PRO A 286 1.23 -24.46 -14.35
C PRO A 286 1.27 -25.93 -13.90
N PRO A 287 2.32 -26.68 -14.29
CA PRO A 287 2.45 -28.08 -13.89
C PRO A 287 2.39 -28.16 -12.36
N LYS A 288 1.51 -29.03 -11.84
CA LYS A 288 1.43 -29.29 -10.41
C LYS A 288 2.77 -29.86 -9.96
N ILE A 289 3.49 -29.13 -9.11
CA ILE A 289 4.66 -29.68 -8.42
C ILE A 289 4.13 -30.73 -7.44
N PRO A 290 4.48 -32.02 -7.61
CA PRO A 290 4.01 -33.06 -6.69
C PRO A 290 4.60 -32.81 -5.29
N VAL A 291 3.78 -32.98 -4.26
CA VAL A 291 4.23 -32.90 -2.87
C VAL A 291 5.17 -34.09 -2.61
N PRO A 292 6.36 -33.90 -1.99
CA PRO A 292 7.21 -35.02 -1.62
C PRO A 292 6.47 -35.94 -0.64
N PRO A 293 6.64 -37.28 -0.75
CA PRO A 293 6.00 -38.21 0.17
C PRO A 293 6.47 -37.95 1.62
N PRO A 294 5.62 -38.18 2.62
CA PRO A 294 5.99 -38.02 4.02
C PRO A 294 7.18 -38.93 4.36
N ILE A 295 8.20 -38.36 5.00
CA ILE A 295 9.38 -39.10 5.47
C ILE A 295 8.90 -40.09 6.53
N ARG A 296 8.85 -41.38 6.19
CA ARG A 296 8.63 -42.44 7.19
C ARG A 296 9.88 -42.57 8.04
N VAL A 297 9.80 -42.10 9.29
CA VAL A 297 10.82 -42.40 10.30
C VAL A 297 10.86 -43.92 10.50
N ARG A 298 11.98 -44.57 10.15
CA ARG A 298 12.21 -45.98 10.49
C ARG A 298 12.35 -46.09 12.00
N VAL A 299 11.28 -46.47 12.68
CA VAL A 299 11.35 -46.91 14.07
C VAL A 299 11.87 -48.35 14.06
N ASN A 300 13.14 -48.56 14.43
CA ASN A 300 13.66 -49.90 14.65
C ASN A 300 13.05 -50.45 15.95
N PRO A 301 12.43 -51.64 15.95
CA PRO A 301 11.89 -52.22 17.17
C PRO A 301 13.03 -52.59 18.15
N PRO A 302 12.79 -52.58 19.48
CA PRO A 302 13.81 -52.87 20.48
C PRO A 302 14.30 -54.31 20.36
N LYS A 303 15.63 -54.52 20.30
CA LYS A 303 16.24 -55.84 20.42
C LYS A 303 16.10 -56.32 21.87
N TRP A 304 15.18 -57.24 22.13
CA TRP A 304 15.16 -57.96 23.41
C TRP A 304 16.33 -58.95 23.43
N LYS A 305 17.25 -58.79 24.39
CA LYS A 305 18.25 -59.81 24.71
C LYS A 305 17.59 -60.82 25.66
N LYS A 306 17.80 -62.11 25.37
CA LYS A 306 17.41 -63.25 26.21
C LYS A 306 18.06 -63.18 27.57
#